data_AF-A0A7V4AMM0-F1
#
_entry.id   AF-A0A7V4AMM0-F1
#
_cell.length_a   1.000
_cell.length_b   1.000
_cell.length_c   1.000
_cell.angle_alpha   90.00
_cell.angle_beta   90.00
_cell.angle_gamma   90.00
#
_symmetry.space_group_name_H-M   'P 1'
#
loop_
_entity.id
_entity.type
_entity.pdbx_description
1 polymer ?
#
loop_
_entity_poly.entity_id
_entity_poly.type
_entity_poly.pdbx_seq_one_letter_code
_entity_poly.pdbx_strand_id
1 'polypeptide(L)'
;MRSTRTVACPLCGGEGFVYTEWFAFQPVPGSETECPECEGIGRVPDLLEEISGSEPLQRTPHEAELWAEWVRVYRKARRRGLPPEEASRVAEAEVWGFEELPL
;
A
#
# COMPACT_ATOMS: atom_id res chain seq x y z
N MET A 1 -10.03 -9.36 19.51
CA MET A 1 -9.23 -9.94 18.41
C MET A 1 -9.78 -9.40 17.10
N ARG A 2 -9.06 -8.51 16.40
CA ARG A 2 -9.40 -8.13 15.02
C ARG A 2 -8.90 -9.24 14.11
N SER A 3 -9.80 -9.85 13.34
CA SER A 3 -9.45 -10.84 12.33
C SER A 3 -9.39 -10.10 11.00
N THR A 4 -8.24 -10.07 10.33
CA THR A 4 -8.10 -9.49 8.99
C THR A 4 -8.09 -10.60 7.96
N ARG A 5 -9.08 -10.62 7.06
CA ARG A 5 -9.05 -11.45 5.85
C ARG A 5 -9.23 -10.58 4.62
N THR A 6 -8.57 -10.99 3.55
CA THR A 6 -8.62 -10.34 2.24
C THR A 6 -9.74 -10.92 1.39
N VAL A 7 -10.43 -10.05 0.65
CA VAL A 7 -11.32 -10.42 -0.47
C VAL A 7 -10.87 -9.69 -1.73
N ALA A 8 -11.29 -10.14 -2.90
CA ALA A 8 -11.02 -9.44 -4.15
C ALA A 8 -11.70 -8.06 -4.18
N CYS A 9 -10.97 -7.01 -4.59
CA CYS A 9 -11.56 -5.68 -4.80
C CYS A 9 -12.43 -5.69 -6.06
N PRO A 10 -13.67 -5.21 -5.98
CA PRO A 10 -14.58 -5.14 -7.11
C PRO A 10 -14.19 -4.04 -8.11
N LEU A 11 -13.32 -3.11 -7.73
CA LEU A 11 -12.90 -2.01 -8.60
C LEU A 11 -11.73 -2.42 -9.50
N CYS A 12 -10.67 -3.00 -8.93
CA CYS A 12 -9.44 -3.33 -9.68
C CYS A 12 -9.16 -4.83 -9.84
N GLY A 13 -9.92 -5.71 -9.17
CA GLY A 13 -9.69 -7.16 -9.19
C GLY A 13 -8.51 -7.67 -8.35
N GLY A 14 -7.75 -6.78 -7.69
CA GLY A 14 -6.65 -7.14 -6.78
C GLY A 14 -7.14 -7.65 -5.42
N GLU A 15 -6.22 -8.07 -4.54
CA GLU A 15 -6.56 -8.41 -3.14
C GLU A 15 -6.86 -7.13 -2.39
N GLY A 16 -8.13 -6.83 -2.16
CA GLY A 16 -8.51 -5.45 -2.28
C GLY A 16 -9.51 -4.90 -1.29
N PHE A 17 -9.91 -5.69 -0.30
CA PHE A 17 -10.37 -5.11 0.96
C PHE A 17 -9.81 -5.91 2.12
N VAL A 18 -9.31 -5.17 3.11
CA VAL A 18 -8.95 -5.73 4.40
C VAL A 18 -10.07 -5.35 5.36
N TYR A 19 -10.91 -6.32 5.72
CA TYR A 19 -11.94 -6.12 6.73
C TYR A 19 -11.34 -6.30 8.11
N THR A 20 -11.51 -5.29 8.97
CA THR A 20 -10.99 -5.31 10.33
C THR A 20 -11.95 -5.95 11.32
N GLU A 21 -13.23 -6.10 10.96
CA GLU A 21 -14.28 -6.69 11.79
C GLU A 21 -15.07 -7.77 11.03
N TRP A 22 -15.43 -8.84 11.77
CA TRP A 22 -16.12 -10.02 11.24
C TRP A 22 -17.18 -10.48 12.24
N PHE A 23 -18.38 -10.79 11.73
CA PHE A 23 -19.48 -11.32 12.51
C PHE A 23 -20.06 -12.55 11.80
N ALA A 24 -20.23 -13.66 12.52
CA ALA A 24 -20.73 -14.92 11.96
C ALA A 24 -20.01 -15.36 10.67
N PHE A 25 -18.68 -15.22 10.62
CA PHE A 25 -17.81 -15.50 9.45
C PHE A 25 -18.08 -14.63 8.21
N GLN A 26 -18.90 -13.59 8.33
CA GLN A 26 -19.12 -12.60 7.29
C GLN A 26 -18.42 -11.27 7.64
N PRO A 27 -17.88 -10.55 6.65
CA PRO A 27 -17.28 -9.25 6.87
C PRO A 27 -18.37 -8.24 7.27
N VAL A 28 -18.07 -7.35 8.22
CA VAL A 28 -18.98 -6.25 8.60
C VAL A 28 -18.84 -5.12 7.58
N PRO A 29 -19.90 -4.74 6.84
CA PRO A 29 -19.84 -3.60 5.92
C PRO A 29 -19.47 -2.31 6.66
N GLY A 30 -18.55 -1.52 6.09
CA GLY A 30 -18.01 -0.30 6.69
C GLY A 30 -16.78 -0.52 7.59
N SER A 31 -16.32 -1.76 7.76
CA SER A 31 -15.08 -2.08 8.51
C SER A 31 -13.87 -2.33 7.60
N GLU A 32 -14.06 -2.23 6.28
CA GLU A 32 -13.02 -2.32 5.25
C GLU A 32 -12.10 -1.09 5.21
N THR A 33 -10.84 -1.33 4.89
CA THR A 33 -9.90 -0.27 4.46
C THR A 33 -9.86 -0.18 2.95
N GLU A 34 -9.37 0.94 2.39
CA GLU A 34 -9.06 1.04 0.96
C GLU A 34 -8.22 -0.15 0.47
N CYS A 35 -8.43 -0.52 -0.79
CA CYS A 35 -7.69 -1.59 -1.47
C CYS A 35 -6.19 -1.32 -1.41
N PRO A 36 -5.36 -2.26 -0.92
CA PRO A 36 -3.90 -2.08 -0.87
C PRO A 36 -3.24 -2.01 -2.26
N GLU A 37 -3.94 -2.41 -3.33
CA GLU A 37 -3.40 -2.40 -4.70
C GLU A 37 -3.82 -1.17 -5.51
N CYS A 38 -5.08 -0.73 -5.40
CA CYS A 38 -5.59 0.41 -6.16
C CYS A 38 -5.89 1.63 -5.31
N GLU A 39 -5.78 1.54 -4.00
CA GLU A 39 -5.99 2.67 -3.07
C GLU A 39 -7.32 3.41 -3.32
N GLY A 40 -8.36 2.65 -3.72
CA GLY A 40 -9.68 3.21 -4.01
C GLY A 40 -9.85 3.84 -5.40
N ILE A 41 -8.81 3.95 -6.23
CA ILE A 41 -8.89 4.57 -7.57
C ILE A 41 -9.55 3.67 -8.63
N GLY A 42 -9.63 2.37 -8.34
CA GLY A 42 -10.30 1.38 -9.18
C GLY A 42 -9.51 0.82 -10.36
N ARG A 43 -8.19 1.03 -10.40
CA ARG A 43 -7.24 0.30 -11.25
C ARG A 43 -5.92 0.13 -10.50
N VAL A 44 -5.14 -0.89 -10.82
CA VAL A 44 -3.76 -1.01 -10.31
C VAL A 44 -2.85 -0.31 -11.32
N PRO A 45 -2.27 0.86 -11.01
CA PRO A 45 -1.35 1.50 -11.93
C PRO A 45 -0.06 0.69 -12.05
N ASP A 46 0.54 0.75 -13.23
CA ASP A 46 1.90 0.24 -13.42
C ASP A 46 2.87 1.02 -12.54
N LEU A 47 3.96 0.36 -12.13
CA LEU A 47 4.96 0.92 -11.23
C LEU A 47 5.50 2.27 -11.72
N LEU A 48 5.66 2.43 -13.05
CA LEU A 48 6.09 3.69 -13.66
C LEU A 48 5.07 4.82 -13.45
N GLU A 49 3.76 4.53 -13.55
CA GLU A 49 2.71 5.53 -13.31
C GLU A 49 2.68 5.97 -11.85
N GLU A 50 2.85 5.03 -10.90
CA GLU A 50 2.85 5.36 -9.47
C GLU A 50 4.06 6.19 -9.05
N ILE A 51 5.23 5.87 -9.60
CA ILE A 51 6.44 6.63 -9.33
C ILE A 51 6.28 8.03 -9.93
N SER A 52 5.83 8.14 -11.17
CA SER A 52 5.84 9.40 -11.93
C SER A 52 4.68 10.34 -11.59
N GLY A 53 3.54 9.82 -11.16
CA GLY A 53 2.30 10.59 -11.10
C GLY A 53 1.89 11.12 -12.48
N SER A 54 1.10 12.18 -12.51
CA SER A 54 0.60 12.80 -13.76
C SER A 54 1.62 13.71 -14.48
N GLU A 55 2.79 13.96 -13.88
CA GLU A 55 3.85 14.79 -14.45
C GLU A 55 5.10 13.96 -14.76
N PRO A 56 5.86 14.30 -15.81
CA PRO A 56 7.12 13.63 -16.10
C PRO A 56 8.16 13.99 -15.04
N LEU A 57 8.27 13.17 -14.00
CA LEU A 57 9.34 13.27 -13.03
C LEU A 57 10.67 12.91 -13.72
N GLN A 58 11.53 13.91 -13.91
CA GLN A 58 12.92 13.70 -14.31
C GLN A 58 13.70 13.11 -13.13
N ARG A 59 13.43 11.84 -12.80
CA ARG A 59 14.23 11.07 -11.86
C ARG A 59 15.40 10.44 -12.59
N THR A 60 16.55 10.42 -11.94
CA THR A 60 17.66 9.57 -12.37
C THR A 60 17.25 8.09 -12.28
N PRO A 61 17.90 7.18 -13.04
CA PRO A 61 17.61 5.75 -12.94
C PRO A 61 17.72 5.20 -11.51
N HIS A 62 18.69 5.68 -10.75
CA HIS A 62 18.90 5.28 -9.36
C HIS A 62 17.75 5.73 -8.44
N GLU A 63 17.25 6.97 -8.59
CA GLU A 63 16.09 7.42 -7.84
C GLU A 63 14.83 6.64 -8.22
N ALA A 64 14.65 6.31 -9.50
CA ALA A 64 13.53 5.49 -9.95
C ALA A 64 13.55 4.08 -9.31
N GLU A 65 14.72 3.49 -9.13
CA GLU A 65 14.89 2.21 -8.43
C GLU A 65 14.52 2.30 -6.94
N LEU A 66 14.95 3.35 -6.24
CA LEU A 66 14.57 3.57 -4.83
C LEU A 66 13.07 3.77 -4.67
N TRP A 67 12.45 4.58 -5.53
CA TRP A 67 11.00 4.78 -5.52
C TRP A 67 10.23 3.51 -5.88
N ALA A 68 10.75 2.72 -6.83
CA ALA A 68 10.18 1.42 -7.16
C ALA A 68 10.19 0.47 -5.96
N GLU A 69 11.29 0.45 -5.19
CA GLU A 69 11.37 -0.34 -3.98
C GLU A 69 10.42 0.19 -2.89
N TRP A 70 10.34 1.52 -2.74
CA TRP A 70 9.42 2.15 -1.79
C TRP A 70 7.97 1.75 -2.07
N VAL A 71 7.53 1.84 -3.31
CA VAL A 71 6.18 1.44 -3.74
C VAL A 71 5.90 -0.04 -3.43
N ARG A 72 6.89 -0.92 -3.67
CA ARG A 72 6.76 -2.35 -3.37
C ARG A 72 6.59 -2.62 -1.88
N VAL A 73 7.41 -1.97 -1.05
CA VAL A 73 7.33 -2.11 0.42
C VAL A 73 6.01 -1.54 0.93
N TYR A 74 5.60 -0.37 0.43
CA TYR A 74 4.32 0.27 0.76
C TYR A 74 3.14 -0.67 0.48
N ARG A 75 2.99 -1.16 -0.76
CA ARG A 75 1.90 -2.09 -1.14
C ARG A 75 1.92 -3.38 -0.28
N LYS A 76 3.11 -3.90 0.03
CA LYS A 76 3.28 -5.08 0.91
C LYS A 76 2.82 -4.80 2.34
N ALA A 77 3.10 -3.62 2.88
CA ALA A 77 2.61 -3.20 4.19
C ALA A 77 1.09 -3.01 4.19
N ARG A 78 0.53 -2.39 3.15
CA ARG A 78 -0.93 -2.26 2.98
C ARG A 78 -1.63 -3.62 2.92
N ARG A 79 -1.08 -4.62 2.20
CA ARG A 79 -1.60 -6.00 2.18
C ARG A 79 -1.61 -6.69 3.54
N ARG A 80 -0.76 -6.25 4.48
CA ARG A 80 -0.74 -6.74 5.88
C ARG A 80 -1.77 -6.04 6.77
N GLY A 81 -2.54 -5.09 6.23
CA GLY A 81 -3.58 -4.35 6.94
C GLY A 81 -3.10 -3.07 7.62
N LEU A 82 -1.88 -2.60 7.34
CA LEU A 82 -1.43 -1.29 7.83
C LEU A 82 -2.20 -0.18 7.09
N PRO A 83 -2.61 0.90 7.79
CA PRO A 83 -3.19 2.07 7.14
C PRO A 83 -2.16 2.79 6.24
N PRO A 84 -2.61 3.61 5.27
CA PRO A 84 -1.72 4.32 4.32
C PRO A 84 -0.54 5.04 4.97
N GLU A 85 -0.81 5.84 6.00
CA GLU A 85 0.21 6.63 6.69
C GLU A 85 1.29 5.75 7.35
N GLU A 86 0.87 4.63 7.98
CA GLU A 86 1.81 3.72 8.63
C GLU A 86 2.60 2.88 7.60
N ALA A 87 1.96 2.48 6.51
CA ALA A 87 2.63 1.80 5.40
C ALA A 87 3.69 2.70 4.73
N SER A 88 3.41 4.00 4.59
CA SER A 88 4.37 5.01 4.10
C SER A 88 5.61 5.04 4.97
N ARG A 89 5.42 5.13 6.30
CA ARG A 89 6.52 5.15 7.26
C ARG A 89 7.38 3.89 7.24
N VAL A 90 6.75 2.73 7.08
CA VAL A 90 7.49 1.45 6.92
C VAL A 90 8.33 1.46 5.65
N ALA A 91 7.75 1.90 4.53
CA ALA A 91 8.46 1.99 3.26
C ALA A 91 9.59 3.03 3.30
N GLU A 92 9.37 4.17 3.94
CA GLU A 92 10.40 5.19 4.17
C GLU A 92 11.56 4.65 5.00
N ALA A 93 11.26 3.96 6.11
CA ALA A 93 12.29 3.37 6.96
C ALA A 93 13.07 2.24 6.26
N GLU A 94 12.42 1.42 5.44
CA GLU A 94 13.08 0.30 4.74
C GLU A 94 13.97 0.78 3.58
N VAL A 95 13.55 1.83 2.86
CA VAL A 95 14.26 2.32 1.67
C VAL A 95 15.26 3.44 1.98
N TRP A 96 14.90 4.36 2.88
CA TRP A 96 15.69 5.55 3.20
C TRP A 96 16.15 5.60 4.66
N GLY A 97 15.76 4.63 5.49
CA GLY A 97 16.15 4.59 6.90
C GLY A 97 17.63 4.32 7.08
N PHE A 98 18.44 5.38 6.98
CA PHE A 98 19.62 5.50 7.80
C PHE A 98 19.16 5.39 9.26
N GLU A 99 19.71 4.44 9.98
CA GLU A 99 19.60 4.31 11.44
C GLU A 99 19.75 5.72 12.04
N GLU A 100 18.77 6.22 12.78
CA GLU A 100 18.94 7.42 13.59
C GLU A 100 20.12 7.15 14.54
N LEU A 101 21.32 7.57 14.15
CA LEU A 101 22.49 7.50 15.01
C LEU A 101 22.15 8.32 16.26
N PRO A 102 22.15 7.71 17.46
CA PRO A 102 21.88 8.47 18.67
C PRO A 102 22.99 9.52 18.83
N LEU A 103 22.57 10.79 18.98
CA LEU A 103 23.42 11.92 19.38
C LEU A 103 23.88 11.77 20.84
#